data_AF-C8V480-F1
#
_entry.id   AF-C8V480-F1
#
_cell.length_a   1.000
_cell.length_b   1.000
_cell.length_c   1.000
_cell.angle_alpha   90.00
_cell.angle_beta   90.00
_cell.angle_gamma   90.00
#
_symmetry.space_group_name_H-M   'P 1'
#
loop_
_entity.id
_entity.type
_entity.pdbx_description
1 polymer ?
#
loop_
_entity_poly.entity_id
_entity_poly.type
_entity_poly.pdbx_seq_one_letter_code
_entity_poly.pdbx_strand_id
1 'polypeptide(L)'
;MIRSPVSRSQLLASAFATRRSTAIRKLSGSPQTNNAQPEAPSSKPKPHDIDPRWLTMTKRRVGRCMMFGLKPRQVQEAGDIVQQIARDWRELIAGSEGYLTDATRRGLFRQRVAWGEMHGHVNNVTYVRYAETARVYFTHNFALHIDPAHKTEWMNLVSNKGLGIILRSIKIDYKFPMQYPDKVTVYHKLVHDPSASHSSQFAFHLQAMILSEARQRPAARVHEDLVTYDYKIGKKAAIPPWLMKQLKDTWELQEQAKRHWQQRILDIEARVRKLEVESWDREDAVEDMGSAKN
;
A
#
# COMPACT_ATOMS: atom_id res chain seq x y z
N MET A 1 7.98 6.17 72.04
CA MET A 1 7.32 4.85 71.90
C MET A 1 5.80 5.07 71.91
N ILE A 2 5.13 4.63 70.84
CA ILE A 2 3.74 4.14 70.72
C ILE A 2 2.71 4.53 71.81
N ARG A 3 1.65 5.29 71.45
CA ARG A 3 0.20 4.93 71.43
C ARG A 3 -0.72 6.17 71.50
N SER A 4 -1.74 6.20 70.64
CA SER A 4 -2.93 7.09 70.66
C SER A 4 -3.93 6.69 71.77
N PRO A 5 -4.99 7.47 72.10
CA PRO A 5 -6.23 7.55 71.27
C PRO A 5 -7.12 8.84 71.33
N VAL A 6 -7.80 9.14 70.19
CA VAL A 6 -9.26 9.38 69.93
C VAL A 6 -10.11 10.52 70.61
N SER A 7 -10.63 11.40 69.72
CA SER A 7 -12.01 11.96 69.50
C SER A 7 -12.65 13.17 70.24
N ARG A 8 -13.19 14.07 69.38
CA ARG A 8 -14.44 14.89 69.37
C ARG A 8 -14.09 16.34 68.98
N SER A 9 -14.81 17.11 68.16
CA SER A 9 -16.26 17.23 67.90
C SER A 9 -16.54 18.09 66.64
N GLN A 10 -17.79 17.99 66.16
CA GLN A 10 -18.41 18.65 64.99
C GLN A 10 -18.51 20.18 65.08
N LEU A 11 -18.65 20.84 63.91
CA LEU A 11 -19.49 22.04 63.73
C LEU A 11 -19.98 22.14 62.27
N LEU A 12 -21.29 22.36 62.11
CA LEU A 12 -22.02 22.68 60.88
C LEU A 12 -22.41 24.17 60.89
N ALA A 13 -22.27 24.87 59.76
CA ALA A 13 -23.02 26.09 59.39
C ALA A 13 -22.81 26.33 57.87
N SER A 14 -23.82 26.10 57.02
CA SER A 14 -24.84 27.05 56.55
C SER A 14 -24.43 27.86 55.29
N ALA A 15 -25.00 27.39 54.17
CA ALA A 15 -25.42 28.05 52.93
C ALA A 15 -25.00 29.50 52.60
N PHE A 16 -24.46 29.66 51.39
CA PHE A 16 -24.90 30.71 50.44
C PHE A 16 -24.99 30.13 49.03
N ALA A 17 -26.20 30.15 48.47
CA ALA A 17 -26.47 29.83 47.08
C ALA A 17 -26.03 31.01 46.20
N THR A 18 -25.22 30.74 45.18
CA THR A 18 -25.06 31.66 44.05
C THR A 18 -25.18 30.86 42.77
N ARG A 19 -26.27 31.11 42.04
CA ARG A 19 -26.56 30.56 40.71
C ARG A 19 -25.37 30.82 39.78
N ARG A 20 -24.68 29.77 39.34
CA ARG A 20 -23.91 29.82 38.08
C ARG A 20 -24.73 29.16 37.00
N SER A 21 -25.16 29.99 36.06
CA SER A 21 -25.77 29.61 34.80
C SER A 21 -24.80 28.74 34.00
N THR A 22 -25.01 27.42 34.01
CA THR A 22 -24.41 26.52 33.01
C THR A 22 -25.30 26.53 31.78
N ALA A 23 -25.03 27.45 30.86
CA ALA A 23 -25.57 27.37 29.51
C ALA A 23 -24.94 26.16 28.80
N ILE A 24 -25.57 25.00 28.93
CA ILE A 24 -25.28 23.83 28.12
C ILE A 24 -25.70 24.19 26.70
N ARG A 25 -24.75 24.44 25.80
CA ARG A 25 -25.02 24.53 24.36
C ARG A 25 -25.63 23.19 23.92
N LYS A 26 -26.93 23.19 23.65
CA LYS A 26 -27.59 22.10 22.94
C LYS A 26 -26.97 22.04 21.55
N LEU A 27 -26.33 20.91 21.22
CA LEU A 27 -25.96 20.58 19.85
C LEU A 27 -27.26 20.54 19.04
N SER A 28 -27.39 21.46 18.09
CA SER A 28 -28.48 21.46 17.13
C SER A 28 -28.25 20.27 16.19
N GLY A 29 -29.04 19.21 16.36
CA GLY A 29 -29.07 18.09 15.45
C GLY A 29 -29.84 18.50 14.19
N SER A 30 -29.13 18.68 13.08
CA SER A 30 -29.79 18.76 11.77
C SER A 30 -30.42 17.41 11.46
N PRO A 31 -31.69 17.35 11.00
CA PRO A 31 -32.27 16.09 10.55
C PRO A 31 -31.49 15.60 9.32
N GLN A 32 -30.94 14.38 9.42
CA GLN A 32 -30.39 13.67 8.27
C GLN A 32 -31.54 13.32 7.33
N THR A 33 -31.62 14.00 6.19
CA THR A 33 -32.42 13.54 5.07
C THR A 33 -31.69 12.38 4.40
N ASN A 34 -32.14 11.16 4.66
CA ASN A 34 -31.73 9.97 3.91
C ASN A 34 -32.31 10.04 2.49
N ASN A 35 -31.64 10.78 1.60
CA ASN A 35 -31.81 10.64 0.16
C ASN A 35 -30.62 9.85 -0.41
N ALA A 36 -30.60 8.55 -0.13
CA ALA A 36 -29.81 7.63 -0.92
C ALA A 36 -30.58 7.35 -2.22
N GLN A 37 -30.39 8.18 -3.24
CA GLN A 37 -30.72 7.78 -4.60
C GLN A 37 -29.75 6.66 -5.03
N PRO A 38 -30.24 5.59 -5.68
CA PRO A 38 -29.34 4.62 -6.28
C PRO A 38 -28.57 5.30 -7.42
N GLU A 39 -27.28 5.57 -7.20
CA GLU A 39 -26.39 6.01 -8.27
C GLU A 39 -26.42 4.95 -9.38
N ALA A 40 -26.73 5.38 -10.60
CA ALA A 40 -26.62 4.57 -11.80
C ALA A 40 -25.20 4.00 -11.91
N PRO A 41 -25.01 2.76 -12.39
CA PRO A 41 -23.68 2.18 -12.50
C PRO A 41 -22.83 3.03 -13.44
N SER A 42 -21.88 3.78 -12.89
CA SER A 42 -20.91 4.52 -13.70
C SER A 42 -20.07 3.48 -14.45
N SER A 43 -20.27 3.38 -15.75
CA SER A 43 -19.53 2.49 -16.66
C SER A 43 -18.12 3.03 -16.97
N LYS A 44 -17.44 3.61 -15.98
CA LYS A 44 -16.00 3.86 -16.11
C LYS A 44 -15.28 2.53 -15.92
N PRO A 45 -14.46 2.07 -16.88
CA PRO A 45 -13.69 0.83 -16.70
C PRO A 45 -12.88 0.92 -15.41
N LYS A 46 -13.00 -0.11 -14.57
CA LYS A 46 -12.31 -0.17 -13.28
C LYS A 46 -10.79 -0.06 -13.55
N PRO A 47 -10.03 0.69 -12.76
CA PRO A 47 -8.61 0.99 -13.03
C PRO A 47 -7.65 -0.21 -12.96
N HIS A 48 -8.15 -1.43 -12.79
CA HIS A 48 -7.35 -2.66 -12.73
C HIS A 48 -7.99 -3.73 -13.63
N ASP A 49 -7.36 -3.99 -14.79
CA ASP A 49 -7.71 -5.12 -15.67
C ASP A 49 -7.33 -6.49 -15.06
N ILE A 50 -6.52 -6.50 -14.00
CA ILE A 50 -6.06 -7.72 -13.33
C ILE A 50 -6.87 -7.96 -12.06
N ASP A 51 -7.44 -9.17 -11.92
CA ASP A 51 -8.13 -9.60 -10.71
C ASP A 51 -7.18 -9.46 -9.48
N PRO A 52 -7.57 -8.77 -8.40
CA PRO A 52 -6.80 -8.71 -7.16
C PRO A 52 -6.44 -10.09 -6.56
N ARG A 53 -7.16 -11.14 -6.95
CA ARG A 53 -6.91 -12.53 -6.54
C ARG A 53 -6.08 -13.32 -7.55
N TRP A 54 -5.64 -12.70 -8.65
CA TRP A 54 -4.92 -13.34 -9.75
C TRP A 54 -3.81 -14.27 -9.26
N LEU A 55 -2.88 -13.76 -8.43
CA LEU A 55 -1.75 -14.55 -7.94
C LEU A 55 -2.21 -15.84 -7.23
N THR A 56 -3.22 -15.73 -6.37
CA THR A 56 -3.78 -16.86 -5.62
C THR A 56 -4.51 -17.83 -6.55
N MET A 57 -5.30 -17.31 -7.50
CA MET A 57 -6.06 -18.14 -8.45
C MET A 57 -5.13 -18.87 -9.41
N THR A 58 -4.12 -18.21 -9.95
CA THR A 58 -3.11 -18.81 -10.85
C THR A 58 -2.36 -19.94 -10.16
N LYS A 59 -1.92 -19.75 -8.91
CA LYS A 59 -1.29 -20.83 -8.12
C LYS A 59 -2.24 -22.03 -7.92
N ARG A 60 -3.51 -21.76 -7.62
CA ARG A 60 -4.53 -22.82 -7.46
C ARG A 60 -4.77 -23.58 -8.75
N ARG A 61 -4.84 -22.87 -9.89
CA ARG A 61 -5.02 -23.46 -11.23
C ARG A 61 -3.87 -24.40 -11.59
N VAL A 62 -2.62 -23.95 -11.40
CA VAL A 62 -1.44 -24.80 -11.61
C VAL A 62 -1.45 -25.99 -10.66
N GLY A 63 -1.76 -25.78 -9.37
CA GLY A 63 -1.87 -26.86 -8.39
C GLY A 63 -2.93 -27.90 -8.75
N ARG A 64 -4.07 -27.50 -9.31
CA ARG A 64 -5.10 -28.42 -9.82
C ARG A 64 -4.57 -29.28 -10.97
N CYS A 65 -3.85 -28.68 -11.91
CA CYS A 65 -3.23 -29.43 -13.01
C CYS A 65 -2.26 -30.48 -12.47
N MET A 66 -1.42 -30.12 -11.49
CA MET A 66 -0.48 -31.04 -10.84
C MET A 66 -1.20 -32.17 -10.09
N MET A 67 -2.27 -31.87 -9.35
CA MET A 67 -3.05 -32.87 -8.60
C MET A 67 -3.76 -33.87 -9.50
N PHE A 68 -4.25 -33.43 -10.67
CA PHE A 68 -4.95 -34.30 -11.61
C PHE A 68 -4.03 -35.33 -12.29
N GLY A 69 -2.74 -35.00 -12.41
CA GLY A 69 -1.75 -35.80 -13.12
C GLY A 69 -1.23 -35.11 -14.38
N LEU A 70 0.08 -34.92 -14.46
CA LEU A 70 0.76 -34.27 -15.58
C LEU A 70 1.81 -35.19 -16.21
N LYS A 71 1.94 -35.12 -17.53
CA LYS A 71 3.05 -35.76 -18.25
C LYS A 71 4.39 -35.09 -17.86
N PRO A 72 5.55 -35.77 -17.97
CA PRO A 72 6.83 -35.21 -17.55
C PRO A 72 7.16 -33.81 -18.10
N ARG A 73 6.87 -33.54 -19.37
CA ARG A 73 7.05 -32.20 -19.98
C ARG A 73 6.15 -31.14 -19.37
N GLN A 74 4.92 -31.50 -19.00
CA GLN A 74 3.96 -30.59 -18.37
C GLN A 74 4.33 -30.31 -16.91
N VAL A 75 4.89 -31.31 -16.21
CA VAL A 75 5.46 -31.12 -14.86
C VAL A 75 6.57 -30.07 -14.88
N GLN A 76 7.47 -30.15 -15.86
CA GLN A 76 8.53 -29.16 -16.04
C GLN A 76 7.96 -27.76 -16.28
N GLU A 77 7.04 -27.62 -17.23
CA GLU A 77 6.40 -26.34 -17.55
C GLU A 77 5.65 -25.75 -16.34
N ALA A 78 4.91 -26.58 -15.60
CA ALA A 78 4.23 -26.17 -14.39
C ALA A 78 5.21 -25.72 -13.29
N GLY A 79 6.35 -26.42 -13.17
CA GLY A 79 7.46 -26.03 -12.30
C GLY A 79 8.04 -24.67 -12.66
N ASP A 80 8.29 -24.42 -13.95
CA ASP A 80 8.84 -23.16 -14.45
C ASP A 80 7.89 -21.98 -14.18
N ILE A 81 6.57 -22.18 -14.37
CA ILE A 81 5.55 -21.18 -14.03
C ILE A 81 5.57 -20.87 -12.52
N VAL A 82 5.57 -21.90 -11.67
CA VAL A 82 5.57 -21.71 -10.21
C VAL A 82 6.86 -21.03 -9.76
N GLN A 83 8.00 -21.40 -10.34
CA GLN A 83 9.28 -20.77 -10.01
C GLN A 83 9.30 -19.29 -10.41
N GLN A 84 8.82 -18.96 -11.62
CA GLN A 84 8.69 -17.57 -12.08
C GLN A 84 7.79 -16.77 -11.13
N ILE A 85 6.61 -17.30 -10.81
CA ILE A 85 5.67 -16.66 -9.88
C ILE A 85 6.31 -16.47 -8.50
N ALA A 86 6.99 -17.49 -7.96
CA ALA A 86 7.61 -17.42 -6.64
C ALA A 86 8.72 -16.35 -6.57
N ARG A 87 9.47 -16.17 -7.65
CA ARG A 87 10.54 -15.17 -7.75
C ARG A 87 9.98 -13.76 -7.93
N ASP A 88 9.06 -13.59 -8.89
CA ASP A 88 8.68 -12.30 -9.46
C ASP A 88 7.32 -11.79 -8.91
N TRP A 89 6.76 -12.40 -7.85
CA TRP A 89 5.40 -12.07 -7.39
C TRP A 89 5.20 -10.59 -7.00
N ARG A 90 6.24 -9.90 -6.51
CA ARG A 90 6.11 -8.48 -6.12
C ARG A 90 5.98 -7.62 -7.36
N GLU A 91 6.80 -7.90 -8.34
CA GLU A 91 6.83 -7.26 -9.65
C GLU A 91 5.52 -7.52 -10.40
N LEU A 92 5.03 -8.76 -10.38
CA LEU A 92 3.74 -9.11 -10.96
C LEU A 92 2.59 -8.35 -10.29
N ILE A 93 2.57 -8.21 -8.97
CA ILE A 93 1.50 -7.46 -8.27
C ILE A 93 1.67 -5.93 -8.39
N ALA A 94 2.82 -5.41 -8.00
CA ALA A 94 3.07 -3.98 -7.91
C ALA A 94 3.44 -3.38 -9.27
N GLY A 95 4.32 -4.05 -10.01
CA GLY A 95 4.74 -3.61 -11.34
C GLY A 95 3.58 -3.55 -12.33
N SER A 96 2.64 -4.50 -12.31
CA SER A 96 1.45 -4.48 -13.18
C SER A 96 0.48 -3.33 -12.90
N GLU A 97 0.63 -2.66 -11.76
CA GLU A 97 -0.07 -1.42 -11.41
C GLU A 97 0.79 -0.16 -11.62
N GLY A 98 1.99 -0.31 -12.18
CA GLY A 98 2.92 0.79 -12.46
C GLY A 98 3.78 1.21 -11.27
N TYR A 99 3.96 0.37 -10.24
CA TYR A 99 4.94 0.66 -9.19
C TYR A 99 6.34 0.22 -9.65
N LEU A 100 7.35 1.05 -9.41
CA LEU A 100 8.74 0.71 -9.70
C LEU A 100 9.32 -0.10 -8.54
N THR A 101 9.66 -1.36 -8.79
CA THR A 101 10.01 -2.35 -7.76
C THR A 101 11.50 -2.58 -7.58
N ASP A 102 12.33 -1.99 -8.43
CA ASP A 102 13.78 -2.18 -8.42
C ASP A 102 14.41 -1.68 -7.10
N ALA A 103 15.58 -2.23 -6.78
CA ALA A 103 16.26 -1.95 -5.52
C ALA A 103 16.65 -0.48 -5.35
N THR A 104 16.85 0.24 -6.46
CA THR A 104 17.27 1.65 -6.47
C THR A 104 16.11 2.62 -6.38
N ARG A 105 14.86 2.16 -6.42
CA ARG A 105 13.65 3.00 -6.33
C ARG A 105 12.66 2.58 -5.25
N ARG A 106 12.67 1.31 -4.85
CA ARG A 106 11.75 0.80 -3.81
C ARG A 106 11.93 1.55 -2.48
N GLY A 107 10.83 1.81 -1.79
CA GLY A 107 10.86 2.49 -0.49
C GLY A 107 11.35 1.56 0.62
N LEU A 108 10.41 0.91 1.31
CA LEU A 108 10.70 -0.01 2.41
C LEU A 108 10.72 -1.45 1.88
N PHE A 109 11.75 -2.23 2.22
CA PHE A 109 11.87 -3.59 1.72
C PHE A 109 12.01 -4.61 2.85
N ARG A 110 11.04 -5.54 2.91
CA ARG A 110 11.02 -6.68 3.84
C ARG A 110 11.29 -6.31 5.31
N GLN A 111 10.80 -5.15 5.74
CA GLN A 111 10.84 -4.70 7.12
C GLN A 111 10.10 -5.70 7.99
N ARG A 112 10.73 -6.20 9.05
CA ARG A 112 10.05 -7.10 9.98
C ARG A 112 8.95 -6.32 10.71
N VAL A 113 7.76 -6.90 10.76
CA VAL A 113 6.73 -6.47 11.70
C VAL A 113 7.25 -6.80 13.10
N ALA A 114 7.37 -5.80 13.95
CA ALA A 114 7.70 -6.01 15.35
C ALA A 114 6.45 -6.39 16.13
N TRP A 115 6.56 -7.33 17.07
CA TRP A 115 5.42 -7.80 17.84
C TRP A 115 4.71 -6.64 18.59
N GLY A 116 5.46 -5.67 19.11
CA GLY A 116 4.93 -4.47 19.78
C GLY A 116 4.16 -3.49 18.89
N GLU A 117 4.11 -3.72 17.57
CA GLU A 117 3.28 -2.94 16.65
C GLU A 117 1.83 -3.45 16.58
N MET A 118 1.54 -4.57 17.26
CA MET A 118 0.21 -5.20 17.26
C MET A 118 -0.65 -4.82 18.47
N HIS A 119 -1.96 -4.78 18.22
CA HIS A 119 -3.00 -4.92 19.24
C HIS A 119 -4.08 -5.84 18.64
N GLY A 120 -3.87 -7.17 18.77
CA GLY A 120 -4.59 -8.22 18.03
C GLY A 120 -4.09 -8.39 16.59
N HIS A 121 -3.96 -7.29 15.85
CA HIS A 121 -3.26 -7.21 14.55
C HIS A 121 -2.40 -5.95 14.53
N VAL A 122 -1.60 -5.75 13.47
CA VAL A 122 -0.80 -4.53 13.30
C VAL A 122 -1.72 -3.31 13.43
N ASN A 123 -1.40 -2.41 14.36
CA ASN A 123 -2.21 -1.23 14.63
C ASN A 123 -2.31 -0.37 13.37
N ASN A 124 -3.50 0.20 13.11
CA ASN A 124 -3.78 1.04 11.95
C ASN A 124 -2.77 2.21 11.80
N VAL A 125 -2.36 2.83 12.92
CA VAL A 125 -1.38 3.93 12.90
C VAL A 125 0.00 3.47 12.43
N THR A 126 0.36 2.19 12.63
CA THR A 126 1.64 1.64 12.15
C THR A 126 1.75 1.67 10.63
N TYR A 127 0.63 1.50 9.90
CA TYR A 127 0.65 1.57 8.43
C TYR A 127 1.07 2.97 7.93
N VAL A 128 0.66 4.04 8.64
CA VAL A 128 1.12 5.40 8.35
C VAL A 128 2.64 5.50 8.49
N ARG A 129 3.19 4.91 9.55
CA ARG A 129 4.65 4.91 9.80
C ARG A 129 5.42 4.16 8.72
N TYR A 130 4.89 3.03 8.25
CA TYR A 130 5.49 2.30 7.14
C TYR A 130 5.48 3.10 5.85
N ALA A 131 4.37 3.76 5.51
CA ALA A 131 4.28 4.62 4.33
C ALA A 131 5.25 5.81 4.42
N GLU A 132 5.30 6.49 5.55
CA GLU A 132 6.21 7.61 5.79
C GLU A 132 7.68 7.18 5.67
N THR A 133 8.08 6.10 6.34
CA THR A 133 9.46 5.57 6.25
C THR A 133 9.80 5.20 4.82
N ALA A 134 8.87 4.55 4.11
CA ALA A 134 9.05 4.18 2.72
C ALA A 134 9.16 5.40 1.80
N ARG A 135 8.45 6.50 2.08
CA ARG A 135 8.55 7.76 1.32
C ARG A 135 9.91 8.41 1.54
N VAL A 136 10.42 8.41 2.78
CA VAL A 136 11.77 8.89 3.09
C VAL A 136 12.83 8.10 2.32
N TYR A 137 12.73 6.76 2.33
CA TYR A 137 13.66 5.91 1.57
C TYR A 137 13.52 6.09 0.07
N PHE A 138 12.30 6.26 -0.44
CA PHE A 138 12.06 6.61 -1.84
C PHE A 138 12.78 7.93 -2.20
N THR A 139 12.65 8.99 -1.40
CA THR A 139 13.35 10.25 -1.62
C THR A 139 14.88 10.10 -1.54
N HIS A 140 15.40 9.37 -0.55
CA HIS A 140 16.85 9.11 -0.44
C HIS A 140 17.40 8.34 -1.65
N ASN A 141 16.63 7.40 -2.17
CA ASN A 141 17.01 6.62 -3.34
C ASN A 141 17.20 7.49 -4.58
N PHE A 142 16.41 8.55 -4.77
CA PHE A 142 16.71 9.53 -5.81
C PHE A 142 18.05 10.21 -5.57
N ALA A 143 18.31 10.65 -4.33
CA ALA A 143 19.56 11.30 -3.96
C ALA A 143 20.80 10.42 -4.21
N LEU A 144 20.65 9.09 -4.04
CA LEU A 144 21.77 8.15 -4.09
C LEU A 144 21.97 7.49 -5.46
N HIS A 145 20.89 7.27 -6.22
CA HIS A 145 20.92 6.39 -7.38
C HIS A 145 20.39 7.02 -8.67
N ILE A 146 19.42 7.94 -8.58
CA ILE A 146 18.69 8.43 -9.76
C ILE A 146 19.16 9.83 -10.17
N ASP A 147 19.36 10.71 -9.20
CA ASP A 147 19.77 12.10 -9.41
C ASP A 147 20.84 12.54 -8.38
N PRO A 148 22.05 11.94 -8.43
CA PRO A 148 23.11 12.28 -7.50
C PRO A 148 23.59 13.73 -7.61
N ALA A 149 23.36 14.39 -8.75
CA ALA A 149 23.71 15.79 -8.96
C ALA A 149 22.94 16.73 -8.02
N HIS A 150 21.71 16.36 -7.62
CA HIS A 150 20.88 17.10 -6.67
C HIS A 150 20.75 16.37 -5.33
N LYS A 151 21.77 15.60 -4.94
CA LYS A 151 21.73 14.77 -3.73
C LYS A 151 21.35 15.57 -2.49
N THR A 152 21.94 16.74 -2.29
CA THR A 152 21.67 17.57 -1.11
C THR A 152 20.22 18.04 -1.09
N GLU A 153 19.68 18.44 -2.22
CA GLU A 153 18.30 18.90 -2.41
C GLU A 153 17.31 17.76 -2.14
N TRP A 154 17.57 16.56 -2.67
CA TRP A 154 16.76 15.37 -2.38
C TRP A 154 16.78 15.00 -0.90
N MET A 155 17.95 14.98 -0.25
CA MET A 155 18.04 14.72 1.19
C MET A 155 17.28 15.79 2.00
N ASN A 156 17.30 17.03 1.53
CA ASN A 156 16.62 18.14 2.18
C ASN A 156 15.09 18.06 2.06
N LEU A 157 14.54 17.45 1.00
CA LEU A 157 13.09 17.34 0.79
C LEU A 157 12.35 16.69 1.97
N VAL A 158 13.00 15.76 2.67
CA VAL A 158 12.44 15.04 3.83
C VAL A 158 13.01 15.55 5.17
N SER A 159 13.59 16.74 5.15
CA SER A 159 14.11 17.45 6.31
C SER A 159 13.37 18.78 6.50
N ASN A 160 13.80 19.56 7.49
CA ASN A 160 13.35 20.94 7.69
C ASN A 160 14.29 22.00 7.08
N LYS A 161 15.18 21.61 6.15
CA LYS A 161 16.19 22.50 5.56
C LYS A 161 15.82 22.87 4.12
N GLY A 162 15.62 24.16 3.83
CA GLY A 162 15.37 24.62 2.46
C GLY A 162 14.00 24.19 1.94
N LEU A 163 13.94 23.59 0.74
CA LEU A 163 12.71 23.07 0.17
C LEU A 163 12.38 21.70 0.77
N GLY A 164 11.15 21.53 1.25
CA GLY A 164 10.63 20.28 1.77
C GLY A 164 9.33 19.84 1.10
N ILE A 165 9.05 18.54 1.20
CA ILE A 165 7.73 17.96 0.89
C ILE A 165 6.95 17.76 2.19
N ILE A 166 5.75 18.33 2.24
CA ILE A 166 4.85 18.24 3.39
C ILE A 166 3.64 17.40 3.00
N LEU A 167 3.27 16.45 3.87
CA LEU A 167 2.05 15.67 3.74
C LEU A 167 0.84 16.52 4.12
N ARG A 168 0.08 16.97 3.11
CA ARG A 168 -1.14 17.77 3.29
C ARG A 168 -2.32 16.89 3.71
N SER A 169 -2.46 15.71 3.11
CA SER A 169 -3.48 14.74 3.51
C SER A 169 -3.03 13.30 3.24
N ILE A 170 -3.59 12.37 4.00
CA ILE A 170 -3.36 10.94 3.87
C ILE A 170 -4.68 10.19 4.02
N LYS A 171 -4.92 9.22 3.14
CA LYS A 171 -6.02 8.26 3.23
C LYS A 171 -5.47 6.85 3.16
N ILE A 172 -5.92 5.96 4.04
CA ILE A 172 -5.51 4.55 4.03
C ILE A 172 -6.72 3.65 3.83
N ASP A 173 -6.66 2.80 2.80
CA ASP A 173 -7.61 1.71 2.57
C ASP A 173 -6.99 0.39 3.06
N TYR A 174 -7.40 -0.06 4.25
CA TYR A 174 -6.97 -1.36 4.82
C TYR A 174 -7.64 -2.52 4.10
N LYS A 175 -6.87 -3.56 3.74
CA LYS A 175 -7.34 -4.70 2.93
C LYS A 175 -7.48 -5.99 3.73
N PHE A 176 -6.66 -6.19 4.76
CA PHE A 176 -6.81 -7.27 5.74
C PHE A 176 -5.95 -7.00 7.00
N PRO A 177 -6.28 -7.61 8.16
CA PRO A 177 -5.49 -7.44 9.38
C PRO A 177 -4.18 -8.25 9.33
N MET A 178 -3.08 -7.59 8.98
CA MET A 178 -1.72 -8.19 9.03
C MET A 178 -1.29 -8.47 10.48
N GLN A 179 -0.52 -9.54 10.70
CA GLN A 179 -0.09 -9.99 12.02
C GLN A 179 1.39 -10.35 12.03
N TYR A 180 2.01 -10.32 13.20
CA TYR A 180 3.30 -10.95 13.43
C TYR A 180 3.17 -12.49 13.40
N PRO A 181 4.19 -13.22 12.88
CA PRO A 181 5.34 -12.71 12.15
C PRO A 181 4.99 -12.42 10.69
N ASP A 182 5.39 -11.25 10.19
CA ASP A 182 5.34 -10.92 8.76
C ASP A 182 6.50 -9.97 8.42
N LYS A 183 6.69 -9.72 7.12
CA LYS A 183 7.57 -8.69 6.59
C LYS A 183 6.76 -7.78 5.68
N VAL A 184 7.09 -6.50 5.72
CA VAL A 184 6.40 -5.45 4.97
C VAL A 184 7.32 -4.91 3.90
N THR A 185 6.80 -4.84 2.68
CA THR A 185 7.44 -4.14 1.57
C THR A 185 6.50 -3.03 1.11
N VAL A 186 7.02 -1.84 0.88
CA VAL A 186 6.25 -0.66 0.49
C VAL A 186 6.85 -0.01 -0.73
N TYR A 187 6.00 0.16 -1.75
CA TYR A 187 6.33 0.86 -2.99
C TYR A 187 5.51 2.14 -3.10
N HIS A 188 6.09 3.16 -3.73
CA HIS A 188 5.40 4.41 -4.08
C HIS A 188 5.31 4.56 -5.59
N LYS A 189 4.24 5.19 -6.06
CA LYS A 189 4.09 5.66 -7.44
C LYS A 189 3.41 7.02 -7.48
N LEU A 190 3.68 7.79 -8.52
CA LEU A 190 2.88 8.96 -8.90
C LEU A 190 1.49 8.52 -9.37
N VAL A 191 0.47 9.31 -9.01
CA VAL A 191 -0.93 9.03 -9.38
C VAL A 191 -1.34 9.67 -10.71
N HIS A 192 -0.73 10.82 -11.04
CA HIS A 192 -1.07 11.60 -12.23
C HIS A 192 0.17 12.01 -13.01
N ASP A 193 0.01 12.17 -14.32
CA ASP A 193 1.04 12.69 -15.22
C ASP A 193 1.43 14.13 -14.83
N PRO A 194 2.67 14.38 -14.38
CA PRO A 194 3.12 15.73 -14.04
C PRO A 194 3.13 16.71 -15.23
N SER A 195 3.07 16.21 -16.47
CA SER A 195 3.01 17.02 -17.69
C SER A 195 1.58 17.42 -18.11
N ALA A 196 0.54 16.86 -17.49
CA ALA A 196 -0.84 17.19 -17.83
C ALA A 196 -1.15 18.67 -17.55
N SER A 197 -2.01 19.27 -18.39
CA SER A 197 -2.38 20.68 -18.33
C SER A 197 -2.98 21.13 -16.98
N HIS A 198 -3.61 20.21 -16.25
CA HIS A 198 -4.23 20.46 -14.96
C HIS A 198 -3.33 20.08 -13.76
N SER A 199 -2.08 19.72 -13.98
CA SER A 199 -1.15 19.35 -12.91
C SER A 199 -0.75 20.55 -12.07
N SER A 200 -0.72 20.36 -10.74
CA SER A 200 -0.41 21.43 -9.81
C SER A 200 1.08 21.79 -9.88
N GLN A 201 1.39 23.08 -9.92
CA GLN A 201 2.76 23.56 -9.84
C GLN A 201 3.39 23.42 -8.45
N PHE A 202 2.60 23.06 -7.43
CA PHE A 202 3.03 23.09 -6.02
C PHE A 202 2.77 21.79 -5.27
N ALA A 203 2.08 20.84 -5.90
CA ALA A 203 1.61 19.63 -5.26
C ALA A 203 1.65 18.45 -6.21
N PHE A 204 1.83 17.26 -5.66
CA PHE A 204 1.77 16.01 -6.39
C PHE A 204 1.22 14.92 -5.49
N HIS A 205 0.68 13.87 -6.10
CA HIS A 205 0.03 12.79 -5.38
C HIS A 205 0.86 11.52 -5.53
N LEU A 206 1.16 10.89 -4.40
CA LEU A 206 1.72 9.55 -4.37
C LEU A 206 0.66 8.55 -3.92
N GLN A 207 0.77 7.34 -4.44
CA GLN A 207 0.10 6.19 -3.89
C GLN A 207 1.15 5.21 -3.38
N ALA A 208 1.00 4.76 -2.13
CA ALA A 208 1.79 3.69 -1.57
C ALA A 208 1.01 2.37 -1.58
N MET A 209 1.70 1.28 -1.93
CA MET A 209 1.21 -0.08 -1.76
C MET A 209 2.00 -0.74 -0.64
N ILE A 210 1.31 -1.08 0.46
CA ILE A 210 1.91 -1.83 1.58
C ILE A 210 1.60 -3.31 1.34
N LEU A 211 2.63 -4.10 1.02
CA LEU A 211 2.56 -5.53 0.79
C LEU A 211 2.89 -6.32 2.05
N SER A 212 2.09 -7.34 2.32
CA SER A 212 2.47 -8.44 3.20
C SER A 212 3.26 -9.47 2.40
N GLU A 213 4.43 -9.80 2.90
CA GLU A 213 5.31 -10.81 2.31
C GLU A 213 4.80 -12.22 2.59
N ALA A 214 4.23 -12.47 3.78
CA ALA A 214 3.67 -13.77 4.15
C ALA A 214 2.41 -14.10 3.35
N ARG A 215 1.55 -13.10 3.08
CA ARG A 215 0.30 -13.29 2.33
C ARG A 215 0.45 -13.03 0.82
N GLN A 216 1.58 -12.46 0.40
CA GLN A 216 1.87 -12.08 -0.99
C GLN A 216 0.75 -11.26 -1.64
N ARG A 217 0.23 -10.26 -0.91
CA ARG A 217 -0.82 -9.37 -1.40
C ARG A 217 -0.79 -8.02 -0.68
N PRO A 218 -1.41 -6.97 -1.25
CA PRO A 218 -1.57 -5.69 -0.57
C PRO A 218 -2.36 -5.83 0.73
N ALA A 219 -1.75 -5.37 1.83
CA ALA A 219 -2.35 -5.24 3.16
C ALA A 219 -3.04 -3.88 3.32
N ALA A 220 -2.50 -2.82 2.72
CA ALA A 220 -3.12 -1.52 2.66
C ALA A 220 -2.73 -0.75 1.39
N ARG A 221 -3.58 0.21 1.00
CA ARG A 221 -3.26 1.24 0.00
C ARG A 221 -3.28 2.59 0.69
N VAL A 222 -2.26 3.40 0.43
CA VAL A 222 -2.12 4.73 1.01
C VAL A 222 -2.16 5.74 -0.12
N HIS A 223 -2.97 6.78 0.02
CA HIS A 223 -3.05 7.89 -0.92
C HIS A 223 -2.53 9.12 -0.20
N GLU A 224 -1.52 9.75 -0.77
CA GLU A 224 -0.77 10.84 -0.16
C GLU A 224 -0.83 12.07 -1.06
N ASP A 225 -1.23 13.18 -0.46
CA ASP A 225 -1.22 14.48 -1.09
C ASP A 225 -0.05 15.29 -0.54
N LEU A 226 0.96 15.50 -1.37
CA LEU A 226 2.21 16.16 -1.00
C LEU A 226 2.26 17.56 -1.59
N VAL A 227 2.67 18.52 -0.77
CA VAL A 227 2.90 19.90 -1.18
C VAL A 227 4.36 20.29 -0.97
N THR A 228 4.86 21.18 -1.82
CA THR A 228 6.20 21.74 -1.70
C THR A 228 6.18 23.03 -0.89
N TYR A 229 7.11 23.15 0.05
CA TYR A 229 7.20 24.25 1.00
C TYR A 229 8.65 24.67 1.19
N ASP A 230 8.91 25.97 1.15
CA ASP A 230 10.23 26.53 1.44
C ASP A 230 10.30 26.95 2.90
N TYR A 231 11.09 26.21 3.69
CA TYR A 231 11.31 26.47 5.10
C TYR A 231 12.16 27.70 5.39
N LYS A 232 12.94 28.20 4.42
CA LYS A 232 13.72 29.45 4.59
C LYS A 232 12.81 30.66 4.47
N ILE A 233 11.89 30.63 3.49
CA ILE A 233 10.98 31.76 3.24
C ILE A 233 9.70 31.62 4.07
N GLY A 234 9.38 30.42 4.54
CA GLY A 234 8.18 30.16 5.34
C GLY A 234 6.89 30.13 4.52
N LYS A 235 6.96 29.73 3.24
CA LYS A 235 5.79 29.71 2.34
C LYS A 235 5.79 28.54 1.38
N LYS A 236 4.61 28.26 0.83
CA LYS A 236 4.41 27.32 -0.28
C LYS A 236 5.30 27.71 -1.48
N ALA A 237 5.99 26.75 -2.05
CA ALA A 237 6.95 26.95 -3.14
C ALA A 237 6.59 26.08 -4.33
N ALA A 238 6.87 26.54 -5.55
CA ALA A 238 6.64 25.72 -6.74
C ALA A 238 7.63 24.55 -6.78
N ILE A 239 7.21 23.44 -7.38
CA ILE A 239 8.07 22.29 -7.64
C ILE A 239 9.21 22.76 -8.56
N PRO A 240 10.48 22.67 -8.13
CA PRO A 240 11.60 23.18 -8.92
C PRO A 240 11.81 22.33 -10.18
N PRO A 241 12.45 22.88 -11.23
CA PRO A 241 12.62 22.19 -12.51
C PRO A 241 13.32 20.82 -12.41
N TRP A 242 14.33 20.70 -11.55
CA TRP A 242 15.05 19.42 -11.36
C TRP A 242 14.13 18.34 -10.78
N LEU A 243 13.29 18.67 -9.80
CA LEU A 243 12.35 17.73 -9.19
C LEU A 243 11.26 17.39 -10.20
N MET A 244 10.70 18.39 -10.89
CA MET A 244 9.67 18.18 -11.91
C MET A 244 10.17 17.25 -13.03
N LYS A 245 11.41 17.41 -13.48
CA LYS A 245 12.03 16.49 -14.44
C LYS A 245 11.99 15.05 -13.94
N GLN A 246 12.45 14.82 -12.70
CA GLN A 246 12.48 13.47 -12.12
C GLN A 246 11.08 12.87 -11.92
N LEU A 247 10.08 13.70 -11.60
CA LEU A 247 8.68 13.25 -11.52
C LEU A 247 8.17 12.78 -12.89
N LYS A 248 8.48 13.52 -13.97
CA LYS A 248 8.10 13.15 -15.35
C LYS A 248 8.77 11.85 -15.79
N ASP A 249 10.10 11.77 -15.64
CA ASP A 249 10.87 10.57 -15.97
C ASP A 249 10.34 9.35 -15.19
N THR A 250 9.98 9.54 -13.92
CA THR A 250 9.40 8.49 -13.09
C THR A 250 8.02 8.06 -13.60
N TRP A 251 7.15 9.00 -13.95
CA TRP A 251 5.83 8.69 -14.50
C TRP A 251 5.93 7.84 -15.78
N GLU A 252 6.82 8.20 -16.70
CA GLU A 252 7.04 7.43 -17.93
C GLU A 252 7.52 6.01 -17.65
N LEU A 253 8.47 5.85 -16.72
CA LEU A 253 8.94 4.53 -16.29
C LEU A 253 7.82 3.69 -15.65
N GLN A 254 6.93 4.32 -14.86
CA GLN A 254 5.79 3.62 -14.28
C GLN A 254 4.86 3.05 -15.35
N GLU A 255 4.58 3.83 -16.41
CA GLU A 255 3.73 3.38 -17.51
C GLU A 255 4.40 2.27 -18.33
N GLN A 256 5.72 2.33 -18.51
CA GLN A 256 6.47 1.24 -19.15
C GLN A 256 6.45 -0.03 -18.31
N ALA A 257 6.72 0.07 -17.00
CA ALA A 257 6.69 -1.05 -16.07
C ALA A 257 5.30 -1.69 -16.03
N LYS A 258 4.24 -0.87 -15.99
CA LYS A 258 2.85 -1.31 -16.02
C LYS A 258 2.59 -2.22 -17.21
N ARG A 259 2.88 -1.74 -18.43
CA ARG A 259 2.69 -2.51 -19.67
C ARG A 259 3.52 -3.80 -19.67
N HIS A 260 4.78 -3.71 -19.27
CA HIS A 260 5.68 -4.87 -19.21
C HIS A 260 5.11 -5.97 -18.29
N TRP A 261 4.76 -5.62 -17.05
CA TRP A 261 4.30 -6.61 -16.08
C TRP A 261 2.88 -7.11 -16.35
N GLN A 262 2.00 -6.29 -16.94
CA GLN A 262 0.71 -6.75 -17.45
C GLN A 262 0.89 -7.79 -18.56
N GLN A 263 1.80 -7.57 -19.51
CA GLN A 263 2.09 -8.56 -20.55
C GLN A 263 2.62 -9.87 -19.94
N ARG A 264 3.53 -9.79 -18.95
CA ARG A 264 4.04 -10.99 -18.27
C ARG A 264 2.96 -11.77 -17.55
N ILE A 265 1.94 -11.10 -17.02
CA ILE A 265 0.74 -11.74 -16.45
C ILE A 265 -0.03 -12.50 -17.54
N LEU A 266 -0.29 -11.88 -18.69
CA LEU A 266 -1.00 -12.52 -19.81
C LEU A 266 -0.22 -13.74 -20.33
N ASP A 267 1.11 -13.66 -20.42
CA ASP A 267 1.94 -14.79 -20.83
C ASP A 267 1.81 -15.97 -19.86
N ILE A 268 1.83 -15.69 -18.54
CA ILE A 268 1.62 -16.71 -17.51
C ILE A 268 0.21 -17.30 -17.63
N GLU A 269 -0.82 -16.48 -17.82
CA GLU A 269 -2.20 -16.96 -17.98
C GLU A 269 -2.36 -17.87 -19.19
N ALA A 270 -1.76 -17.52 -20.33
CA ALA A 270 -1.78 -18.34 -21.53
C ALA A 270 -1.09 -19.69 -21.32
N ARG A 271 0.06 -19.69 -20.66
CA ARG A 271 0.80 -20.93 -20.31
C ARG A 271 0.01 -21.82 -19.36
N VAL A 272 -0.61 -21.24 -18.32
CA VAL A 272 -1.47 -21.98 -17.40
C VAL A 272 -2.70 -22.51 -18.12
N ARG A 273 -3.33 -21.73 -19.01
CA ARG A 273 -4.49 -22.20 -19.77
C ARG A 273 -4.13 -23.37 -20.68
N LYS A 274 -2.97 -23.32 -21.32
CA LYS A 274 -2.44 -24.44 -22.11
C LYS A 274 -2.28 -25.70 -21.25
N LEU A 275 -1.70 -25.58 -20.06
CA LEU A 275 -1.59 -26.70 -19.13
C LEU A 275 -2.94 -27.28 -18.74
N GLU A 276 -3.95 -26.45 -18.47
CA GLU A 276 -5.30 -26.90 -18.12
C GLU A 276 -5.93 -27.72 -19.24
N VAL A 277 -5.93 -27.20 -20.47
CA VAL A 277 -6.50 -27.87 -21.65
C VAL A 277 -5.79 -29.19 -21.97
N GLU A 278 -4.46 -29.23 -21.81
CA GLU A 278 -3.70 -30.45 -22.06
C GLU A 278 -3.73 -31.46 -20.89
N SER A 279 -4.33 -31.10 -19.74
CA SER A 279 -4.42 -31.96 -18.54
C SER A 279 -5.86 -32.38 -18.22
N TRP A 280 -6.58 -31.56 -17.46
CA TRP A 280 -7.89 -31.89 -16.88
C TRP A 280 -9.08 -31.29 -17.65
N ASP A 281 -8.87 -30.24 -18.45
CA ASP A 281 -9.92 -29.52 -19.18
C ASP A 281 -9.99 -29.98 -20.65
N ARG A 282 -10.09 -31.31 -20.84
CA ARG A 282 -10.35 -31.98 -22.13
C ARG A 282 -11.42 -33.05 -21.96
N GLU A 283 -12.18 -33.33 -23.01
CA GLU A 283 -13.36 -34.22 -22.95
C GLU A 283 -13.01 -35.66 -22.53
N ASP A 284 -11.79 -36.12 -22.79
CA ASP A 284 -11.28 -37.46 -22.49
C ASP A 284 -10.40 -37.51 -21.23
N ALA A 285 -10.44 -36.47 -20.37
CA ALA A 285 -9.57 -36.39 -19.21
C ALA A 285 -9.93 -37.47 -18.17
N VAL A 286 -8.95 -38.32 -17.84
CA VAL A 286 -9.02 -39.29 -16.75
C VAL A 286 -7.98 -38.91 -15.71
N GLU A 287 -8.41 -38.80 -14.45
CA GLU A 287 -7.56 -38.43 -13.33
C GLU A 287 -6.53 -39.54 -13.05
N ASP A 288 -5.25 -39.17 -12.95
CA ASP A 288 -4.19 -40.11 -12.57
C ASP A 288 -4.15 -40.25 -11.05
N MET A 289 -4.71 -41.34 -10.56
CA MET A 289 -4.77 -41.63 -9.11
C MET A 289 -3.42 -42.09 -8.52
N GLY A 290 -2.36 -42.16 -9.34
CA GLY A 290 -1.06 -42.66 -8.94
C GLY A 290 -1.09 -44.18 -8.71
N SER A 291 -0.30 -44.93 -9.47
CA SER A 291 -0.09 -46.35 -9.16
C SER A 291 0.96 -46.47 -8.07
N ALA A 292 0.56 -46.84 -6.84
CA ALA A 292 1.52 -47.32 -5.85
C ALA A 292 2.12 -48.63 -6.35
N LYS A 293 3.29 -48.57 -7.00
CA LYS A 293 4.08 -49.76 -7.27
C LYS A 293 4.80 -50.11 -5.97
N ASN A 294 4.28 -51.14 -5.29
CA ASN A 294 4.98 -51.86 -4.22
C ASN A 294 6.30 -52.46 -4.72
#